data_AF-A0A2H9NVK6-F1
#
_entry.id   AF-A0A2H9NVK6-F1
#
_cell.length_a   1.000
_cell.length_b   1.000
_cell.length_c   1.000
_cell.angle_alpha   90.00
_cell.angle_beta   90.00
_cell.angle_gamma   90.00
#
_symmetry.space_group_name_H-M   'P 1'
#
loop_
_entity.id
_entity.type
_entity.pdbx_description
1 polymer ?
#
loop_
_entity_poly.entity_id
_entity_poly.type
_entity_poly.pdbx_seq_one_letter_code
_entity_poly.pdbx_strand_id
1 'polypeptide(L)'
;RAPDQESFAHLLLDIYQSVRPALTVMDAVIGMEGNGPSAGRPKKVGYILASTDAVALDIVAQNIVGYSYTAIPTTRLAVERGLFKSPNSITLVGRPKRVPFKKAITFSAFSRFTGGIVGFVFKLMVMDPVISTERCRRCGVCVTVCPQKTIKEQRTKEKTVNEKAVKERVNKEKGRNCPVIDLSDCIHCYTCHELCPFHAIDLRGNLFMRIYHFVIKTLSRE
;
A
#
# COMPACT_ATOMS: atom_id res chain seq x y z
N ARG A 1 -9.87 -9.36 -7.71
CA ARG A 1 -9.41 -8.16 -6.96
C ARG A 1 -9.08 -8.60 -5.54
N ALA A 2 -8.04 -8.06 -4.92
CA ALA A 2 -7.60 -8.41 -3.57
C ALA A 2 -7.65 -7.16 -2.67
N PRO A 3 -8.82 -6.84 -2.07
CA PRO A 3 -9.01 -5.60 -1.31
C PRO A 3 -8.34 -5.58 0.07
N ASP A 4 -7.94 -6.73 0.61
CA ASP A 4 -7.41 -6.89 1.96
C ASP A 4 -6.23 -7.88 1.99
N GLN A 5 -5.58 -8.03 3.15
CA GLN A 5 -4.38 -8.85 3.30
C GLN A 5 -4.63 -10.34 3.05
N GLU A 6 -5.79 -10.88 3.47
CA GLU A 6 -6.14 -12.29 3.29
C GLU A 6 -6.45 -12.56 1.82
N SER A 7 -7.31 -11.74 1.19
CA SER A 7 -7.65 -11.92 -0.22
C SER A 7 -6.44 -11.75 -1.15
N PHE A 8 -5.48 -10.90 -0.78
CA PHE A 8 -4.21 -10.79 -1.49
C PHE A 8 -3.34 -12.02 -1.31
N ALA A 9 -3.25 -12.56 -0.10
CA ALA A 9 -2.50 -13.79 0.15
C ALA A 9 -3.09 -15.00 -0.60
N HIS A 10 -4.43 -15.12 -0.66
CA HIS A 10 -5.09 -16.13 -1.50
C HIS A 10 -4.69 -16.01 -2.97
N LEU A 11 -4.74 -14.80 -3.53
CA LEU A 11 -4.33 -14.53 -4.90
C LEU A 11 -2.88 -14.95 -5.17
N LEU A 12 -1.95 -14.63 -4.26
CA LEU A 12 -0.54 -15.02 -4.40
C LEU A 12 -0.36 -16.54 -4.39
N LEU A 13 -1.09 -17.25 -3.52
CA LEU A 13 -1.05 -18.71 -3.47
C LEU A 13 -1.67 -19.35 -4.72
N ASP A 14 -2.72 -18.75 -5.30
CA ASP A 14 -3.31 -19.22 -6.55
C ASP A 14 -2.31 -19.09 -7.71
N ILE A 15 -1.57 -17.97 -7.76
CA ILE A 15 -0.47 -17.77 -8.73
C ILE A 15 0.62 -18.82 -8.51
N TYR A 16 1.05 -19.05 -7.26
CA TYR A 16 2.06 -20.07 -6.95
C TYR A 16 1.63 -21.47 -7.41
N GLN A 17 0.39 -21.88 -7.15
CA GLN A 17 -0.14 -23.16 -7.60
C GLN A 17 -0.28 -23.29 -9.11
N SER A 18 -0.51 -22.17 -9.81
CA SER A 18 -0.66 -22.13 -11.26
C SER A 18 0.70 -22.21 -11.97
N VAL A 19 1.68 -21.45 -11.47
CA VAL A 19 3.03 -21.38 -12.06
C VAL A 19 3.86 -22.62 -11.70
N ARG A 20 3.75 -23.11 -10.46
CA ARG A 20 4.57 -24.22 -9.90
C ARG A 20 6.07 -24.07 -10.20
N PRO A 21 6.75 -23.07 -9.60
CA PRO A 21 8.18 -22.87 -9.82
C PRO A 21 8.99 -24.12 -9.43
N ALA A 22 9.91 -24.55 -10.29
CA ALA A 22 10.79 -25.69 -10.01
C ALA A 22 11.85 -25.36 -8.95
N LEU A 23 12.28 -24.09 -8.89
CA LEU A 23 13.26 -23.56 -7.94
C LEU A 23 12.94 -22.10 -7.65
N THR A 24 12.95 -21.73 -6.37
CA THR A 24 12.83 -20.35 -5.89
C THR A 24 14.12 -19.99 -5.18
N VAL A 25 14.69 -18.82 -5.51
CA VAL A 25 15.90 -18.28 -4.89
C VAL A 25 15.58 -16.90 -4.34
N MET A 26 16.02 -16.61 -3.11
CA MET A 26 15.83 -15.34 -2.43
C MET A 26 17.18 -14.74 -2.07
N ASP A 27 17.43 -13.52 -2.57
CA ASP A 27 18.49 -12.67 -2.08
C ASP A 27 18.07 -12.05 -0.73
N ALA A 28 18.63 -12.60 0.34
CA ALA A 28 18.48 -12.09 1.69
C ALA A 28 19.83 -11.59 2.22
N VAL A 29 20.70 -11.05 1.36
CA VAL A 29 21.96 -10.44 1.80
C VAL A 29 21.65 -9.18 2.61
N ILE A 30 20.82 -8.29 2.05
CA ILE A 30 20.31 -7.09 2.72
C ILE A 30 18.78 -7.16 2.76
N GLY A 31 18.21 -7.17 3.97
CA GLY A 31 16.78 -6.98 4.20
C GLY A 31 16.45 -5.54 4.58
N MET A 32 15.16 -5.20 4.63
CA MET A 32 14.68 -3.89 5.09
C MET A 32 13.85 -4.06 6.36
N GLU A 33 14.39 -3.63 7.50
CA GLU A 33 13.70 -3.75 8.79
C GLU A 33 12.79 -2.55 9.09
N GLY A 34 11.79 -2.74 9.96
CA GLY A 34 10.76 -1.76 10.24
C GLY A 34 9.69 -1.71 9.14
N ASN A 35 9.23 -0.51 8.78
CA ASN A 35 8.16 -0.31 7.79
C ASN A 35 8.72 -0.32 6.34
N GLY A 36 9.53 -1.33 6.03
CA GLY A 36 10.01 -1.57 4.68
C GLY A 36 8.88 -1.93 3.69
N PRO A 37 9.16 -1.96 2.38
CA PRO A 37 10.45 -1.63 1.78
C PRO A 37 10.73 -0.12 1.80
N SER A 38 9.78 0.74 1.42
CA SER A 38 10.07 2.16 1.19
C SER A 38 10.44 2.99 2.43
N ALA A 39 9.90 2.64 3.60
CA ALA A 39 10.14 3.37 4.87
C ALA A 39 10.92 2.53 5.91
N GLY A 40 11.64 1.50 5.45
CA GLY A 40 12.47 0.64 6.28
C GLY A 40 13.91 1.13 6.40
N ARG A 41 14.72 0.46 7.23
CA ARG A 41 16.18 0.67 7.29
C ARG A 41 16.88 -0.57 6.72
N PRO A 42 17.89 -0.42 5.85
CA PRO A 42 18.69 -1.55 5.38
C PRO A 42 19.34 -2.28 6.54
N LYS A 43 19.24 -3.60 6.55
CA LYS A 43 19.81 -4.48 7.58
C LYS A 43 20.51 -5.65 6.90
N LYS A 44 21.79 -5.86 7.23
CA LYS A 44 22.52 -7.04 6.78
C LYS A 44 21.91 -8.29 7.41
N VAL A 45 21.33 -9.14 6.58
CA VAL A 45 20.76 -10.45 6.94
C VAL A 45 21.78 -11.53 6.59
N GLY A 46 22.38 -11.46 5.39
CA GLY A 46 23.58 -12.19 5.02
C GLY A 46 23.36 -13.60 4.48
N TYR A 47 22.21 -13.88 3.87
CA TYR A 47 21.90 -15.20 3.32
C TYR A 47 21.45 -15.14 1.86
N ILE A 48 21.76 -16.19 1.11
CA ILE A 48 21.01 -16.56 -0.09
C ILE A 48 20.23 -17.82 0.29
N LEU A 49 18.93 -17.81 0.06
CA LEU A 49 18.06 -18.95 0.34
C LEU A 49 17.59 -19.54 -0.98
N ALA A 50 17.46 -20.86 -1.04
CA ALA A 50 16.93 -21.56 -2.21
C ALA A 50 16.12 -22.77 -1.78
N SER A 51 15.05 -23.05 -2.52
CA SER A 51 14.14 -24.18 -2.26
C SER A 51 13.34 -24.52 -3.51
N THR A 52 13.00 -25.79 -3.66
CA THR A 52 12.02 -26.26 -4.65
C THR A 52 10.57 -26.00 -4.21
N ASP A 53 10.36 -25.52 -2.99
CA ASP A 53 9.07 -25.12 -2.43
C ASP A 53 9.17 -23.68 -1.87
N ALA A 54 8.41 -22.76 -2.44
CA ALA A 54 8.44 -21.34 -2.07
C ALA A 54 7.88 -21.09 -0.66
N VAL A 55 6.89 -21.89 -0.23
CA VAL A 55 6.31 -21.78 1.12
C VAL A 55 7.34 -22.21 2.16
N ALA A 56 8.08 -23.29 1.91
CA ALA A 56 9.18 -23.70 2.77
C ALA A 56 10.26 -22.62 2.87
N LEU A 57 10.62 -22.00 1.75
CA LEU A 57 11.61 -20.91 1.70
C LEU A 57 11.18 -19.71 2.55
N ASP A 58 9.92 -19.28 2.38
CA ASP A 58 9.37 -18.15 3.13
C ASP A 58 9.29 -18.45 4.64
N ILE A 59 8.92 -19.66 5.04
CA ILE A 59 8.91 -20.08 6.46
C ILE A 59 10.33 -20.01 7.05
N VAL A 60 11.35 -20.47 6.32
CA VAL A 60 12.74 -20.38 6.78
C VAL A 60 13.19 -18.92 6.86
N ALA A 61 12.90 -18.10 5.86
CA ALA A 61 13.22 -16.68 5.85
C ALA A 61 12.56 -15.94 7.04
N GLN A 62 11.29 -16.22 7.31
CA GLN A 62 10.55 -15.71 8.47
C GLN A 62 11.22 -16.09 9.78
N ASN A 63 11.61 -17.36 9.95
CA ASN A 63 12.30 -17.81 11.15
C ASN A 63 13.63 -17.09 11.37
N ILE A 64 14.40 -16.85 10.29
CA ILE A 64 15.66 -16.10 10.33
C ILE A 64 15.46 -14.68 10.88
N VAL A 65 14.43 -13.96 10.42
CA VAL A 65 14.10 -12.61 10.92
C VAL A 65 13.16 -12.59 12.12
N GLY A 66 12.81 -13.77 12.65
CA GLY A 66 12.09 -13.92 13.90
C GLY A 66 10.57 -13.77 13.82
N TYR A 67 9.96 -14.02 12.67
CA TYR A 67 8.53 -14.23 12.49
C TYR A 67 8.16 -15.71 12.63
N SER A 68 6.95 -15.97 13.13
CA SER A 68 6.31 -17.29 13.06
C SER A 68 5.60 -17.43 11.71
N TYR A 69 5.48 -18.65 11.19
CA TYR A 69 4.73 -18.91 9.95
C TYR A 69 3.25 -18.50 10.03
N THR A 70 2.68 -18.46 11.23
CA THR A 70 1.31 -18.00 11.49
C THR A 70 1.15 -16.48 11.45
N ALA A 71 2.25 -15.72 11.54
CA ALA A 71 2.20 -14.27 11.61
C ALA A 71 1.99 -13.60 10.25
N ILE A 72 2.28 -14.29 9.14
CA ILE A 72 2.18 -13.77 7.79
C ILE A 72 1.07 -14.56 7.05
N PRO A 73 0.06 -13.89 6.47
CA PRO A 73 -1.08 -14.57 5.85
C PRO A 73 -0.70 -15.59 4.76
N THR A 74 0.31 -15.31 3.93
CA THR A 74 0.70 -16.20 2.82
C THR A 74 1.16 -17.57 3.32
N THR A 75 2.04 -17.64 4.31
CA THR A 75 2.53 -18.91 4.87
C THR A 75 1.50 -19.59 5.75
N ARG A 76 0.71 -18.83 6.52
CA ARG A 76 -0.37 -19.37 7.33
C ARG A 76 -1.44 -20.04 6.45
N LEU A 77 -1.96 -19.31 5.46
CA LEU A 77 -2.99 -19.80 4.53
C LEU A 77 -2.46 -20.93 3.64
N ALA A 78 -1.17 -20.96 3.29
CA ALA A 78 -0.61 -22.08 2.54
C ALA A 78 -0.74 -23.41 3.30
N VAL A 79 -0.49 -23.39 4.62
CA VAL A 79 -0.67 -24.57 5.48
C VAL A 79 -2.16 -24.89 5.65
N GLU A 80 -3.00 -23.89 5.93
CA GLU A 80 -4.45 -24.08 6.10
C GLU A 80 -5.13 -24.62 4.83
N ARG A 81 -4.67 -24.22 3.65
CA ARG A 81 -5.14 -24.71 2.33
C ARG A 81 -4.56 -26.08 1.95
N GLY A 82 -3.69 -26.67 2.77
CA GLY A 82 -3.02 -27.93 2.47
C GLY A 82 -2.00 -27.85 1.33
N LEU A 83 -1.55 -26.65 0.97
CA LEU A 83 -0.50 -26.44 -0.05
C LEU A 83 0.89 -26.79 0.47
N PHE A 84 1.05 -26.77 1.79
CA PHE A 84 2.28 -27.14 2.47
C PHE A 84 1.95 -28.00 3.70
N LYS A 85 2.60 -29.17 3.82
CA LYS A 85 2.24 -30.17 4.85
C LYS A 85 2.36 -29.64 6.27
N SER A 86 3.54 -29.17 6.63
CA SER A 86 3.83 -28.66 7.97
C SER A 86 5.21 -27.99 8.00
N PRO A 87 5.40 -26.89 8.76
CA PRO A 87 6.72 -26.31 9.02
C PRO A 87 7.75 -27.32 9.54
N ASN A 88 7.32 -28.34 10.30
CA ASN A 88 8.21 -29.37 10.85
C ASN A 88 8.75 -30.34 9.79
N SER A 89 8.17 -30.35 8.58
CA SER A 89 8.61 -31.22 7.48
C SER A 89 9.75 -30.63 6.65
N ILE A 90 10.18 -29.39 6.94
CA ILE A 90 11.23 -28.70 6.20
C ILE A 90 12.58 -29.39 6.48
N THR A 91 13.20 -29.93 5.44
CA THR A 91 14.60 -30.38 5.48
C THR A 91 15.50 -29.19 5.18
N LEU A 92 16.19 -28.68 6.21
CA LEU A 92 17.05 -27.51 6.07
C LEU A 92 18.50 -27.94 5.85
N VAL A 93 19.07 -27.51 4.72
CA VAL A 93 20.51 -27.63 4.46
C VAL A 93 21.17 -26.31 4.87
N GLY A 94 22.14 -26.40 5.78
CA GLY A 94 22.78 -25.25 6.42
C GLY A 94 22.28 -24.99 7.84
N ARG A 95 22.89 -23.99 8.50
CA ARG A 95 22.59 -23.63 9.89
C ARG A 95 22.43 -22.10 10.03
N PRO A 96 21.37 -21.52 9.44
CA PRO A 96 21.16 -20.08 9.51
C PRO A 96 20.91 -19.66 10.97
N LYS A 97 21.56 -18.58 11.39
CA LYS A 97 21.33 -17.96 12.69
C LYS A 97 20.24 -16.91 12.57
N ARG A 98 19.45 -16.77 13.64
CA ARG A 98 18.46 -15.70 13.75
C ARG A 98 19.16 -14.34 13.73
N VAL A 99 18.63 -13.41 12.95
CA VAL A 99 19.12 -12.05 12.85
C VAL A 99 18.23 -11.15 13.69
N PRO A 100 18.78 -10.28 14.57
CA PRO A 100 17.99 -9.29 15.28
C PRO A 100 17.44 -8.29 14.25
N PHE A 101 16.14 -8.41 13.97
CA PHE A 101 15.46 -7.70 12.91
C PHE A 101 14.23 -6.98 13.46
N LYS A 102 14.14 -5.66 13.25
CA LYS A 102 12.98 -4.88 13.68
C LYS A 102 11.77 -5.22 12.84
N LYS A 103 10.71 -5.74 13.47
CA LYS A 103 9.45 -6.08 12.79
C LYS A 103 8.72 -4.83 12.29
N ALA A 104 8.01 -4.96 11.17
CA ALA A 104 7.09 -3.94 10.70
C ALA A 104 5.99 -3.68 11.73
N ILE A 105 5.59 -2.42 11.90
CA ILE A 105 4.45 -2.06 12.73
C ILE A 105 3.20 -2.34 11.88
N THR A 106 2.62 -3.52 12.04
CA THR A 106 1.34 -3.83 11.42
C THR A 106 0.20 -3.13 12.18
N PHE A 107 -0.59 -2.35 11.46
CA PHE A 107 -1.75 -1.62 11.99
C PHE A 107 -2.72 -2.54 12.75
N SER A 108 -2.76 -3.84 12.42
CA SER A 108 -3.61 -4.84 13.07
C SER A 108 -3.26 -5.14 14.53
N ALA A 109 -1.99 -5.02 14.94
CA ALA A 109 -1.60 -5.23 16.34
C ALA A 109 -2.00 -4.03 17.22
N PHE A 110 -1.92 -2.82 16.65
CA PHE A 110 -2.29 -1.58 17.33
C PHE A 110 -3.82 -1.38 17.36
N SER A 111 -4.54 -1.78 16.30
CA SER A 111 -6.00 -1.66 16.21
C SER A 111 -6.79 -2.55 17.17
N ARG A 112 -6.18 -3.63 17.69
CA ARG A 112 -6.82 -4.52 18.70
C ARG A 112 -6.91 -3.88 20.09
N PHE A 113 -6.03 -2.93 20.41
CA PHE A 113 -5.93 -2.37 21.76
C PHE A 113 -6.54 -0.95 21.89
N THR A 114 -6.60 -0.19 20.80
CA THR A 114 -6.99 1.24 20.83
C THR A 114 -8.13 1.55 19.86
N GLY A 115 -9.20 0.74 19.91
CA GLY A 115 -10.31 0.74 18.95
C GLY A 115 -10.73 2.12 18.44
N GLY A 116 -11.05 2.23 17.14
CA GLY A 116 -11.63 3.41 16.48
C GLY A 116 -10.73 4.67 16.38
N ILE A 117 -10.09 5.06 17.47
CA ILE A 117 -9.30 6.30 17.62
C ILE A 117 -8.11 6.28 16.68
N VAL A 118 -7.40 5.16 16.57
CA VAL A 118 -6.26 5.05 15.66
C VAL A 118 -6.70 5.10 14.19
N GLY A 119 -7.84 4.49 13.84
CA GLY A 119 -8.42 4.63 12.51
C GLY A 119 -8.74 6.08 12.17
N PHE A 120 -9.29 6.82 13.13
CA PHE A 120 -9.56 8.25 13.01
C PHE A 120 -8.29 9.09 12.88
N VAL A 121 -7.26 8.83 13.69
CA VAL A 121 -5.95 9.50 13.61
C VAL A 121 -5.23 9.19 12.29
N PHE A 122 -5.31 7.95 11.80
CA PHE A 122 -4.75 7.59 10.50
C PHE A 122 -5.47 8.32 9.37
N LYS A 123 -6.81 8.40 9.41
CA LYS A 123 -7.61 9.22 8.48
C LYS A 123 -7.23 10.70 8.53
N LEU A 124 -6.80 11.19 9.69
CA LEU A 124 -6.29 12.55 9.85
C LEU A 124 -4.90 12.75 9.23
N MET A 125 -4.09 11.70 9.06
CA MET A 125 -2.74 11.80 8.48
C MET A 125 -2.68 11.53 6.98
N VAL A 126 -3.73 10.93 6.40
CA VAL A 126 -3.82 10.71 4.95
C VAL A 126 -3.94 12.04 4.22
N MET A 127 -3.13 12.22 3.18
CA MET A 127 -3.18 13.40 2.30
C MET A 127 -4.13 13.14 1.13
N ASP A 128 -5.00 14.09 0.81
CA ASP A 128 -5.95 13.95 -0.29
C ASP A 128 -5.33 14.42 -1.62
N PRO A 129 -5.43 13.63 -2.71
CA PRO A 129 -5.04 14.08 -4.04
C PRO A 129 -6.05 15.11 -4.56
N VAL A 130 -5.58 16.29 -4.99
CA VAL A 130 -6.38 17.40 -5.50
C VAL A 130 -5.82 17.87 -6.84
N ILE A 131 -6.66 17.93 -7.87
CA ILE A 131 -6.24 18.36 -9.21
C ILE A 131 -6.19 19.89 -9.28
N SER A 132 -5.03 20.43 -9.64
CA SER A 132 -4.79 21.84 -9.95
C SER A 132 -5.38 22.18 -11.32
N THR A 133 -6.40 23.05 -11.35
CA THR A 133 -7.05 23.51 -12.58
C THR A 133 -6.12 24.35 -13.47
N GLU A 134 -5.10 24.97 -12.88
CA GLU A 134 -4.12 25.78 -13.60
C GLU A 134 -3.09 24.92 -14.36
N ARG A 135 -2.63 23.81 -13.76
CA ARG A 135 -1.65 22.91 -14.38
C ARG A 135 -2.27 21.79 -15.21
N CYS A 136 -3.51 21.38 -14.90
CA CYS A 136 -4.15 20.26 -15.60
C CYS A 136 -4.36 20.56 -17.09
N ARG A 137 -3.83 19.67 -17.94
CA ARG A 137 -3.99 19.71 -19.41
C ARG A 137 -5.01 18.70 -19.94
N ARG A 138 -5.75 18.00 -19.06
CA ARG A 138 -6.83 17.06 -19.40
C ARG A 138 -6.38 15.89 -20.30
N CYS A 139 -5.20 15.35 -20.05
CA CYS A 139 -4.67 14.20 -20.78
C CYS A 139 -5.35 12.86 -20.46
N GLY A 140 -6.18 12.80 -19.41
CA GLY A 140 -6.91 11.59 -19.04
C GLY A 140 -6.10 10.51 -18.31
N VAL A 141 -4.76 10.64 -18.22
CA VAL A 141 -3.89 9.62 -17.58
C VAL A 141 -4.38 9.23 -16.19
N CYS A 142 -4.72 10.20 -15.34
CA CYS A 142 -5.21 9.93 -13.98
C CYS A 142 -6.51 9.09 -13.96
N VAL A 143 -7.40 9.27 -14.94
CA VAL A 143 -8.63 8.48 -15.09
C VAL A 143 -8.29 7.04 -15.43
N THR A 144 -7.38 6.82 -16.40
CA THR A 144 -6.98 5.51 -16.87
C THR A 144 -6.24 4.69 -15.81
N VAL A 145 -5.34 5.33 -15.06
CA VAL A 145 -4.47 4.63 -14.10
C VAL A 145 -5.12 4.40 -12.75
N CYS A 146 -6.28 5.01 -12.47
CA CYS A 146 -6.94 4.86 -11.18
C CYS A 146 -7.47 3.42 -11.00
N PRO A 147 -6.91 2.61 -10.09
CA PRO A 147 -7.37 1.23 -9.90
C PRO A 147 -8.79 1.14 -9.33
N GLN A 148 -9.22 2.20 -8.63
CA GLN A 148 -10.57 2.32 -8.07
C GLN A 148 -11.59 2.91 -9.03
N LYS A 149 -11.15 3.43 -10.19
CA LYS A 149 -12.01 4.14 -11.14
C LYS A 149 -12.82 5.27 -10.48
N THR A 150 -12.26 5.91 -9.44
CA THR A 150 -12.91 7.01 -8.72
C THR A 150 -12.74 8.36 -9.41
N ILE A 151 -11.87 8.46 -10.41
CA ILE A 151 -11.59 9.69 -11.14
C ILE A 151 -12.47 9.73 -12.40
N LYS A 152 -13.35 10.73 -12.50
CA LYS A 152 -14.32 10.88 -13.60
C LYS A 152 -13.99 12.10 -14.45
N GLU A 153 -14.11 11.97 -15.77
CA GLU A 153 -14.02 13.12 -16.67
C GLU A 153 -15.25 14.02 -16.55
N GLN A 154 -15.03 15.34 -16.55
CA GLN A 154 -16.11 16.31 -16.65
C GLN A 154 -16.47 16.53 -18.13
N ARG A 155 -17.52 15.85 -18.60
CA ARG A 155 -18.13 16.19 -19.90
C ARG A 155 -18.89 17.51 -19.75
N THR A 156 -18.56 18.51 -20.57
CA THR A 156 -19.44 19.67 -20.77
C THR A 156 -20.78 19.12 -21.26
N LYS A 157 -21.82 19.18 -20.43
CA LYS A 157 -23.18 19.12 -20.95
C LYS A 157 -23.32 20.30 -21.91
N GLU A 158 -23.58 20.02 -23.19
CA GLU A 158 -24.16 21.02 -24.07
C GLU A 158 -25.38 21.61 -23.37
N LYS A 159 -25.53 22.93 -23.51
CA LYS A 159 -26.57 23.74 -22.88
C LYS A 159 -27.95 23.17 -23.20
N THR A 160 -28.49 22.35 -22.31
CA THR A 160 -29.93 22.27 -22.12
C THR A 160 -30.25 22.92 -20.78
N VAL A 161 -31.00 24.01 -20.91
CA VAL A 161 -31.51 24.86 -19.85
C VAL A 161 -32.35 24.01 -18.89
N ASN A 162 -32.27 24.36 -17.60
CA ASN A 162 -32.93 23.76 -16.43
C ASN A 162 -32.22 22.49 -15.91
N GLU A 163 -31.87 22.34 -14.64
CA GLU A 163 -32.49 22.88 -13.44
C GLU A 163 -31.55 22.70 -12.22
N LYS A 164 -31.97 23.30 -11.12
CA LYS A 164 -31.31 23.42 -9.81
C LYS A 164 -30.79 22.10 -9.22
N ALA A 165 -29.80 22.28 -8.34
CA ALA A 165 -29.40 21.42 -7.22
C ALA A 165 -28.36 20.32 -7.48
N VAL A 166 -27.08 20.71 -7.55
CA VAL A 166 -26.01 19.95 -6.87
C VAL A 166 -25.15 20.96 -6.13
N LYS A 167 -25.16 20.91 -4.79
CA LYS A 167 -24.27 21.70 -3.94
C LYS A 167 -22.85 21.15 -4.09
N GLU A 168 -22.17 21.63 -5.12
CA GLU A 168 -20.76 21.37 -5.37
C GLU A 168 -19.89 22.24 -4.44
N ARG A 169 -19.08 21.62 -3.58
CA ARG A 169 -17.81 22.20 -3.11
C ARG A 169 -16.73 22.10 -4.21
N VAL A 170 -17.13 22.18 -5.48
CA VAL A 170 -16.25 22.05 -6.64
C VAL A 170 -15.87 23.45 -7.10
N ASN A 171 -14.58 23.75 -6.95
CA ASN A 171 -13.80 24.76 -7.66
C ASN A 171 -14.59 25.65 -8.63
N LYS A 172 -15.17 26.73 -8.09
CA LYS A 172 -15.78 27.81 -8.89
C LYS A 172 -14.74 28.76 -9.50
N GLU A 173 -13.46 28.37 -9.55
CA GLU A 173 -12.38 29.20 -10.05
C GLU A 173 -11.82 28.64 -11.36
N LYS A 174 -12.07 29.42 -12.43
CA LYS A 174 -11.47 29.34 -13.77
C LYS A 174 -11.83 28.10 -14.61
N GLY A 175 -13.09 28.03 -15.08
CA GLY A 175 -13.50 27.61 -16.44
C GLY A 175 -12.90 26.35 -17.11
N ARG A 176 -12.23 25.46 -16.39
CA ARG A 176 -11.54 24.29 -16.94
C ARG A 176 -12.15 23.01 -16.38
N ASN A 177 -12.77 22.24 -17.28
CA ASN A 177 -13.36 20.93 -16.98
C ASN A 177 -12.28 19.86 -16.73
N CYS A 178 -11.63 19.93 -15.57
CA CYS A 178 -10.66 18.93 -15.14
C CYS A 178 -11.38 17.66 -14.66
N PRO A 179 -10.72 16.49 -14.69
CA PRO A 179 -11.28 15.31 -14.02
C PRO A 179 -11.53 15.57 -12.54
N VAL A 180 -12.57 14.94 -11.98
CA VAL A 180 -12.94 15.03 -10.57
C VAL A 180 -12.63 13.71 -9.90
N ILE A 181 -11.95 13.77 -8.75
CA ILE A 181 -11.63 12.62 -7.92
C ILE A 181 -12.72 12.46 -6.87
N ASP A 182 -13.41 11.32 -6.87
CA ASP A 182 -14.27 10.93 -5.76
C ASP A 182 -13.41 10.37 -4.63
N LEU A 183 -13.30 11.13 -3.53
CA LEU A 183 -12.50 10.77 -2.38
C LEU A 183 -13.19 9.76 -1.45
N SER A 184 -14.50 9.51 -1.63
CA SER A 184 -15.23 8.57 -0.76
C SER A 184 -14.77 7.12 -0.95
N ASP A 185 -14.49 6.72 -2.20
CA ASP A 185 -14.03 5.39 -2.59
C ASP A 185 -12.53 5.35 -2.97
N CYS A 186 -11.81 6.46 -2.77
CA CYS A 186 -10.37 6.54 -3.02
C CYS A 186 -9.60 5.77 -1.94
N ILE A 187 -8.67 4.90 -2.34
CA ILE A 187 -7.79 4.14 -1.42
C ILE A 187 -6.46 4.85 -1.13
N HIS A 188 -6.30 6.10 -1.57
CA HIS A 188 -5.08 6.90 -1.38
C HIS A 188 -3.77 6.22 -1.79
N CYS A 189 -3.80 5.48 -2.90
CA CYS A 189 -2.60 4.83 -3.49
C CYS A 189 -1.65 5.78 -4.21
N TYR A 190 -2.07 7.03 -4.46
CA TYR A 190 -1.28 8.09 -5.10
C TYR A 190 -0.74 7.84 -6.51
N THR A 191 -1.11 6.75 -7.17
CA THR A 191 -0.74 6.47 -8.57
C THR A 191 -1.09 7.62 -9.52
N CYS A 192 -2.23 8.31 -9.28
CA CYS A 192 -2.60 9.47 -10.09
C CYS A 192 -1.63 10.66 -9.92
N HIS A 193 -1.07 10.85 -8.72
CA HIS A 193 -0.09 11.89 -8.42
C HIS A 193 1.26 11.57 -9.05
N GLU A 194 1.72 10.32 -8.90
CA GLU A 194 2.99 9.86 -9.45
C GLU A 194 3.02 9.88 -10.98
N LEU A 195 1.91 9.50 -11.63
CA LEU A 195 1.85 9.35 -13.08
C LEU A 195 1.34 10.59 -13.83
N CYS A 196 1.08 11.71 -13.14
CA CYS A 196 0.62 12.92 -13.82
C CYS A 196 1.78 13.60 -14.58
N PRO A 197 1.78 13.62 -15.93
CA PRO A 197 2.91 14.17 -16.69
C PRO A 197 3.04 15.70 -16.59
N PHE A 198 2.00 16.37 -16.09
CA PHE A 198 1.96 17.82 -15.90
C PHE A 198 2.11 18.22 -14.42
N HIS A 199 2.38 17.24 -13.54
CA HIS A 199 2.41 17.42 -12.10
C HIS A 199 1.20 18.22 -11.58
N ALA A 200 0.01 17.93 -12.13
CA ALA A 200 -1.20 18.70 -11.85
C ALA A 200 -1.99 18.16 -10.66
N ILE A 201 -1.51 17.13 -9.95
CA ILE A 201 -2.18 16.58 -8.76
C ILE A 201 -1.35 16.96 -7.54
N ASP A 202 -1.92 17.75 -6.64
CA ASP A 202 -1.34 18.12 -5.36
C ASP A 202 -1.78 17.15 -4.27
N LEU A 203 -0.93 16.92 -3.29
CA LEU A 203 -1.32 16.23 -2.06
C LEU A 203 -1.63 17.29 -1.00
N ARG A 204 -2.89 17.36 -0.55
CA ARG A 204 -3.33 18.31 0.47
C ARG A 204 -3.72 17.56 1.74
N GLY A 205 -3.02 17.87 2.83
CA GLY A 205 -3.44 17.46 4.16
C GLY A 205 -4.66 18.25 4.63
N ASN A 206 -5.44 17.66 5.54
CA ASN A 206 -6.47 18.39 6.27
C ASN A 206 -5.85 19.46 7.20
N LEU A 207 -6.71 20.24 7.85
CA LEU A 207 -6.27 21.34 8.73
C LEU A 207 -5.31 20.87 9.83
N PHE A 208 -5.53 19.67 10.37
CA PHE A 208 -4.66 19.08 11.37
C PHE A 208 -3.24 18.86 10.84
N MET A 209 -3.09 18.27 9.65
CA MET A 209 -1.77 18.08 9.02
C MET A 209 -1.08 19.40 8.67
N ARG A 210 -1.84 20.44 8.28
CA ARG A 210 -1.28 21.78 8.03
C ARG A 210 -0.73 22.42 9.30
N ILE A 211 -1.46 22.28 10.42
CA ILE A 211 -1.02 22.76 11.75
C ILE A 211 0.17 21.94 12.24
N TYR A 212 0.10 20.61 12.17
CA TYR A 212 1.18 19.71 12.57
C TYR A 212 2.47 20.02 11.82
N HIS A 213 2.41 20.18 10.50
CA HIS A 213 3.56 20.56 9.69
C HIS A 213 4.09 21.95 10.05
N PHE A 214 3.22 22.92 10.35
CA PHE A 214 3.63 24.24 10.82
C PHE A 214 4.36 24.15 12.18
N VAL A 215 3.81 23.40 13.14
CA VAL A 215 4.37 23.20 14.48
C VAL A 215 5.72 22.49 14.41
N ILE A 216 5.83 21.39 13.67
CA ILE A 216 7.12 20.68 13.50
C ILE A 216 8.15 21.53 12.76
N LYS A 217 7.75 22.26 11.71
CA LYS A 217 8.68 23.14 11.00
C LYS A 217 9.18 24.30 11.88
N THR A 218 8.38 24.71 12.86
CA THR A 218 8.75 25.71 13.86
C THR A 218 9.70 25.11 14.90
N LEU A 219 9.43 23.88 15.37
CA LEU A 219 10.24 23.17 16.36
C LEU A 219 11.56 22.59 15.82
N SER A 220 11.72 22.43 14.50
CA SER A 220 12.95 21.94 13.84
C SER A 220 13.86 23.05 13.34
N ARG A 221 13.55 24.31 13.67
CA ARG A 221 14.36 25.50 13.37
C ARG A 221 15.17 26.00 14.58
N GLU A 222 15.17 25.24 15.68
CA GLU A 222 16.10 25.34 16.80
C GLU A 222 17.16 24.23 16.68
#